data_AF-A0A2R6HEF9-F1
#
_entry.id   AF-A0A2R6HEF9-F1
#
_cell.length_a   1.000
_cell.length_b   1.000
_cell.length_c   1.000
_cell.angle_alpha   90.00
_cell.angle_beta   90.00
_cell.angle_gamma   90.00
#
_symmetry.space_group_name_H-M   'P 1'
#
loop_
_entity.id
_entity.type
_entity.pdbx_description
1 polymer ?
#
loop_
_entity_poly.entity_id
_entity_poly.type
_entity_poly.pdbx_seq_one_letter_code
_entity_poly.pdbx_strand_id
1 'polypeptide(L)'
;MADDDADRRGAGEAGNVSGARSVSEAGSVSGAEEMSLDELRAEIESIDREIVELIAQRTYVAETIAGVKRERGLPTVDEGQEDRVMERAGENAAHFDVDGNLVKAIFRLLIELNKVEQRERR
;
A
#
# COMPACT_ATOMS: atom_id res chain seq x y z
N MET A 1 -19.71 50.43 1.28
CA MET A 1 -19.83 51.39 0.17
C MET A 1 -19.03 52.62 0.57
N ALA A 2 -17.76 52.63 0.16
CA ALA A 2 -16.84 53.76 0.14
C ALA A 2 -15.67 53.30 -0.73
N ASP A 3 -15.62 53.85 -1.94
CA ASP A 3 -14.48 53.81 -2.86
C ASP A 3 -13.26 54.47 -2.21
N ASP A 4 -12.04 53.99 -2.47
CA ASP A 4 -11.01 54.88 -3.02
C ASP A 4 -9.86 54.09 -3.66
N ASP A 5 -9.46 54.60 -4.81
CA ASP A 5 -8.58 54.04 -5.82
C ASP A 5 -7.23 54.79 -5.72
N ALA A 6 -6.11 54.09 -5.57
CA ALA A 6 -4.79 54.73 -5.61
C ALA A 6 -3.71 53.78 -6.15
N ASP A 7 -3.66 53.72 -7.47
CA ASP A 7 -2.49 53.37 -8.29
C ASP A 7 -1.30 54.33 -8.04
N ARG A 8 -0.08 53.79 -7.84
CA ARG A 8 1.18 54.33 -8.43
C ARG A 8 2.46 53.50 -8.09
N ARG A 9 2.82 52.66 -9.07
CA ARG A 9 4.12 52.45 -9.77
C ARG A 9 5.50 52.74 -9.13
N GLY A 10 6.39 51.74 -9.30
CA GLY A 10 7.83 51.84 -9.64
C GLY A 10 8.81 51.53 -8.49
N ALA A 11 9.98 50.91 -8.65
CA ALA A 11 10.72 50.25 -9.73
C ALA A 11 11.99 49.61 -9.10
N GLY A 12 12.51 48.49 -9.66
CA GLY A 12 13.89 47.95 -9.47
C GLY A 12 14.24 47.36 -8.09
N GLU A 13 15.10 46.36 -7.91
CA GLU A 13 16.07 45.66 -8.76
C GLU A 13 16.47 44.32 -8.10
N ALA A 14 17.14 43.49 -8.89
CA ALA A 14 17.50 42.09 -8.69
C ALA A 14 18.32 41.73 -7.43
N GLY A 15 18.26 40.46 -7.03
CA GLY A 15 19.14 39.93 -6.00
C GLY A 15 18.99 38.45 -5.64
N ASN A 16 19.19 37.56 -6.61
CA ASN A 16 19.76 36.21 -6.45
C ASN A 16 19.30 35.32 -5.26
N VAL A 17 18.37 34.39 -5.52
CA VAL A 17 18.25 33.16 -4.71
C VAL A 17 18.66 31.96 -5.57
N SER A 18 19.98 31.80 -5.69
CA SER A 18 20.63 30.56 -6.07
C SER A 18 20.23 29.45 -5.11
N GLY A 19 19.48 28.46 -5.61
CA GLY A 19 19.10 27.32 -4.79
C GLY A 19 18.17 26.32 -5.47
N ALA A 20 18.21 26.19 -6.80
CA ALA A 20 17.63 25.04 -7.47
C ALA A 20 18.51 23.81 -7.12
N ARG A 21 18.26 23.20 -5.96
CA ARG A 21 18.67 21.82 -5.70
C ARG A 21 17.58 20.94 -6.25
N SER A 22 17.81 20.53 -7.50
CA SER A 22 17.15 19.43 -8.18
C SER A 22 16.95 18.28 -7.21
N VAL A 23 15.70 18.04 -6.84
CA VAL A 23 15.30 16.80 -6.20
C VAL A 23 15.41 15.76 -7.30
N SER A 24 16.38 14.86 -7.16
CA SER A 24 16.67 13.80 -8.12
C SER A 24 15.54 12.77 -8.09
N GLU A 25 14.51 13.05 -8.88
CA GLU A 25 13.45 12.12 -9.24
C GLU A 25 13.92 11.34 -10.47
N ALA A 26 14.66 10.25 -10.23
CA ALA A 26 14.96 9.21 -11.21
C ALA A 26 15.56 8.00 -10.47
N GLY A 27 14.73 7.34 -9.65
CA GLY A 27 15.02 6.00 -9.18
C GLY A 27 14.96 5.02 -10.36
N SER A 28 16.09 4.86 -11.03
CA SER A 28 16.55 3.71 -11.82
C SER A 28 15.47 2.81 -12.46
N VAL A 29 14.83 3.31 -13.51
CA VAL A 29 14.12 2.45 -14.50
C VAL A 29 15.12 1.82 -15.50
N SER A 30 16.41 2.19 -15.43
CA SER A 30 17.45 1.82 -16.40
C SER A 30 18.01 0.39 -16.23
N GLY A 31 17.75 -0.32 -15.13
CA GLY A 31 18.31 -1.66 -14.89
C GLY A 31 17.52 -2.79 -15.55
N ALA A 32 16.22 -2.57 -15.82
CA ALA A 32 15.35 -3.59 -16.39
C ALA A 32 15.61 -3.85 -17.88
N GLU A 33 16.21 -2.88 -18.59
CA GLU A 33 16.50 -2.99 -20.03
C GLU A 33 17.74 -3.85 -20.34
N GLU A 34 18.54 -4.22 -19.32
CA GLU A 34 19.75 -5.03 -19.46
C GLU A 34 19.64 -6.47 -18.91
N MET A 35 18.53 -6.80 -18.23
CA MET A 35 18.35 -8.15 -17.66
C MET A 35 17.93 -9.16 -18.73
N SER A 36 18.56 -10.33 -18.69
CA SER A 36 18.15 -11.49 -19.48
C SER A 36 16.80 -12.03 -19.01
N LEU A 37 16.12 -12.80 -19.87
CA LEU A 37 14.86 -13.47 -19.52
C LEU A 37 15.01 -14.40 -18.31
N ASP A 38 16.18 -15.01 -18.13
CA ASP A 38 16.43 -15.92 -17.02
C ASP A 38 16.61 -15.16 -15.70
N GLU A 39 17.22 -13.96 -15.73
CA GLU A 39 17.32 -13.08 -14.57
C GLU A 39 15.95 -12.54 -14.15
N LEU A 40 15.13 -12.10 -15.11
CA LEU A 40 13.76 -11.66 -14.85
C LEU A 40 12.89 -12.77 -14.24
N ARG A 41 13.07 -14.02 -14.69
CA ARG A 41 12.36 -15.18 -14.11
C ARG A 41 12.83 -15.47 -12.69
N ALA A 42 14.13 -15.40 -12.43
CA ALA A 42 14.67 -15.58 -11.08
C ALA A 42 14.17 -14.48 -10.12
N GLU A 43 13.97 -13.26 -10.62
CA GLU A 43 13.36 -12.17 -9.85
C GLU A 43 11.89 -12.49 -9.50
N ILE A 44 11.07 -12.93 -10.46
CA ILE A 44 9.69 -13.39 -10.20
C ILE A 44 9.68 -14.51 -9.16
N GLU A 45 10.56 -15.51 -9.28
CA GLU A 45 10.64 -16.60 -8.30
C GLU A 45 11.00 -16.09 -6.89
N SER A 46 11.78 -15.01 -6.78
CA SER A 46 12.07 -14.38 -5.49
C SER A 46 10.84 -13.69 -4.93
N ILE A 47 10.15 -12.90 -5.75
CA ILE A 47 8.91 -12.22 -5.38
C ILE A 47 7.87 -13.25 -4.92
N ASP A 48 7.73 -14.37 -5.63
CA ASP A 48 6.80 -15.45 -5.28
C ASP A 48 7.10 -16.05 -3.89
N ARG A 49 8.39 -16.28 -3.58
CA ARG A 49 8.80 -16.74 -2.24
C ARG A 49 8.46 -15.72 -1.17
N GLU A 50 8.72 -14.44 -1.42
CA GLU A 50 8.40 -13.35 -0.48
C GLU A 50 6.88 -13.22 -0.27
N ILE A 51 6.07 -13.38 -1.32
CA ILE A 51 4.60 -13.40 -1.21
C ILE A 51 4.17 -14.53 -0.27
N VAL A 52 4.71 -15.74 -0.42
CA VAL A 52 4.37 -16.88 0.45
C VAL A 52 4.77 -16.60 1.91
N GLU A 53 5.96 -16.02 2.14
CA GLU A 53 6.41 -15.64 3.48
C GLU A 53 5.50 -14.60 4.12
N LEU A 54 5.12 -13.56 3.37
CA LEU A 54 4.19 -12.52 3.83
C LEU A 54 2.79 -13.08 4.13
N ILE A 55 2.30 -14.03 3.34
CA ILE A 55 1.04 -14.73 3.61
C ILE A 55 1.14 -15.49 4.93
N ALA A 56 2.21 -16.26 5.15
CA ALA A 56 2.41 -17.00 6.39
C ALA A 56 2.48 -16.07 7.61
N GLN A 57 3.21 -14.96 7.50
CA GLN A 57 3.29 -13.95 8.55
C GLN A 57 1.91 -13.34 8.86
N ARG A 58 1.14 -13.00 7.83
CA ARG A 58 -0.22 -12.45 7.98
C ARG A 58 -1.16 -13.44 8.68
N THR A 59 -1.10 -14.71 8.30
CA THR A 59 -1.90 -15.78 8.92
C THR A 59 -1.55 -15.93 10.40
N TYR A 60 -0.27 -15.97 10.75
CA TYR A 60 0.16 -16.04 12.16
C TYR A 60 -0.40 -14.88 13.02
N VAL A 61 -0.37 -13.65 12.50
CA VAL A 61 -0.93 -12.48 13.21
C VAL A 61 -2.45 -12.62 13.36
N ALA A 62 -3.15 -13.06 12.32
CA ALA A 62 -4.59 -13.29 12.36
C ALA A 62 -4.99 -14.39 13.37
N GLU A 63 -4.24 -15.49 13.43
CA GLU A 63 -4.42 -16.53 14.45
C GLU A 63 -4.21 -15.99 15.86
N THR A 64 -3.16 -15.19 16.05
CA THR A 64 -2.85 -14.56 17.35
C THR A 64 -4.00 -13.65 17.80
N ILE A 65 -4.54 -12.83 16.89
CA ILE A 65 -5.72 -11.99 17.16
C ILE A 65 -6.94 -12.84 17.54
N ALA A 66 -7.17 -13.96 16.85
CA ALA A 66 -8.24 -14.89 17.16
C ALA A 66 -8.09 -15.50 18.57
N GLY A 67 -6.86 -15.83 18.96
CA GLY A 67 -6.54 -16.29 20.31
C GLY A 67 -6.91 -15.25 21.37
N VAL A 68 -6.48 -14.00 21.17
CA VAL A 68 -6.83 -12.89 22.07
C VAL A 68 -8.35 -12.65 22.13
N LYS A 69 -9.06 -12.74 21.00
CA LYS A 69 -10.52 -12.62 20.96
C LYS A 69 -11.20 -13.72 21.78
N ARG A 70 -10.75 -14.97 21.64
CA ARG A 70 -11.27 -16.12 22.41
C ARG A 70 -11.05 -15.96 23.91
N GLU A 71 -9.85 -15.57 24.33
CA GLU A 71 -9.53 -15.33 25.75
C GLU A 71 -10.39 -14.22 26.36
N ARG A 72 -10.77 -13.22 25.56
CA ARG A 72 -11.60 -12.09 25.98
C ARG A 72 -13.11 -12.31 25.76
N GLY A 73 -13.52 -13.48 25.28
CA GLY A 73 -14.93 -13.76 24.95
C GLY A 73 -15.51 -12.90 23.82
N LEU A 74 -14.66 -12.36 22.94
CA LEU A 74 -15.07 -11.51 21.82
C LEU A 74 -15.50 -12.36 20.61
N PRO A 75 -16.44 -11.86 19.78
CA PRO A 75 -16.81 -12.51 18.53
C PRO A 75 -15.61 -12.73 17.60
N THR A 76 -15.54 -13.93 17.00
CA THR A 76 -14.45 -14.25 16.07
C THR A 76 -14.63 -13.54 14.72
N VAL A 77 -15.88 -13.33 14.29
CA VAL A 77 -16.24 -12.59 13.07
C VAL A 77 -16.34 -11.11 13.40
N ASP A 78 -15.75 -10.28 12.55
CA ASP A 78 -15.64 -8.83 12.74
C ASP A 78 -15.75 -8.16 11.36
N GLU A 79 -17.00 -7.97 10.93
CA GLU A 79 -17.34 -7.47 9.60
C GLU A 79 -16.74 -6.08 9.36
N GLY A 80 -16.74 -5.21 10.37
CA GLY A 80 -16.13 -3.89 10.27
C GLY A 80 -14.62 -3.94 10.06
N GLN A 81 -13.93 -4.92 10.64
CA GLN A 81 -12.52 -5.14 10.34
C GLN A 81 -12.30 -5.73 8.94
N GLU A 82 -13.18 -6.61 8.45
CA GLU A 82 -13.14 -7.13 7.08
C GLU A 82 -13.29 -6.00 6.05
N ASP A 83 -14.27 -5.10 6.24
CA ASP A 83 -14.48 -3.93 5.38
C ASP A 83 -13.24 -3.04 5.32
N ARG A 84 -12.61 -2.76 6.48
CA ARG A 84 -11.38 -1.96 6.56
C ARG A 84 -10.18 -2.63 5.89
N VAL A 85 -10.10 -3.96 5.92
CA VAL A 85 -9.09 -4.71 5.16
C VAL A 85 -9.32 -4.53 3.66
N MET A 86 -10.57 -4.59 3.21
CA MET A 86 -10.95 -4.45 1.81
C MET A 86 -10.79 -3.02 1.27
N GLU A 87 -11.03 -2.01 2.10
CA GLU A 87 -10.75 -0.60 1.83
C GLU A 87 -9.25 -0.40 1.58
N ARG A 88 -8.41 -0.80 2.54
CA ARG A 88 -6.93 -0.73 2.39
C ARG A 88 -6.42 -1.50 1.17
N ALA A 89 -7.02 -2.65 0.84
CA ALA A 89 -6.65 -3.41 -0.35
C ALA A 89 -6.93 -2.61 -1.64
N GLY A 90 -8.06 -1.89 -1.68
CA GLY A 90 -8.39 -0.99 -2.79
C GLY A 90 -7.46 0.21 -2.89
N GLU A 91 -7.13 0.85 -1.76
CA GLU A 91 -6.21 1.99 -1.71
C GLU A 91 -4.81 1.60 -2.19
N ASN A 92 -4.29 0.45 -1.74
CA ASN A 92 -2.99 -0.05 -2.19
C ASN A 92 -3.00 -0.41 -3.68
N ALA A 93 -4.07 -1.00 -4.19
CA ALA A 93 -4.18 -1.30 -5.61
C ALA A 93 -4.11 -0.03 -6.46
N ALA A 94 -4.82 1.03 -6.06
CA ALA A 94 -4.74 2.32 -6.72
C ALA A 94 -3.35 2.96 -6.61
N HIS A 95 -2.68 2.81 -5.47
CA HIS A 95 -1.32 3.35 -5.26
C HIS A 95 -0.28 2.70 -6.17
N PHE A 96 -0.36 1.39 -6.39
CA PHE A 96 0.57 0.63 -7.23
C PHE A 96 0.10 0.49 -8.70
N ASP A 97 -0.96 1.19 -9.10
CA ASP A 97 -1.56 1.14 -10.45
C ASP A 97 -1.89 -0.28 -10.93
N VAL A 98 -2.47 -1.10 -10.04
CA VAL A 98 -2.92 -2.47 -10.34
C VAL A 98 -4.43 -2.60 -10.22
N ASP A 99 -5.01 -3.62 -10.85
CA ASP A 99 -6.45 -3.85 -10.84
C ASP A 99 -6.99 -4.07 -9.41
N GLY A 100 -7.82 -3.13 -8.95
CA GLY A 100 -8.38 -3.16 -7.60
C GLY A 100 -9.32 -4.33 -7.34
N ASN A 101 -9.99 -4.88 -8.35
CA ASN A 101 -10.83 -6.06 -8.19
C ASN A 101 -9.99 -7.32 -7.98
N LEU A 102 -8.86 -7.45 -8.70
CA LEU A 102 -7.91 -8.54 -8.55
C LEU A 102 -7.26 -8.53 -7.16
N VAL A 103 -6.75 -7.37 -6.72
CA VAL A 103 -6.17 -7.24 -5.37
C VAL A 103 -7.22 -7.55 -4.31
N LYS A 104 -8.43 -6.99 -4.42
CA LYS A 104 -9.53 -7.33 -3.51
C LYS A 104 -9.87 -8.82 -3.52
N ALA A 105 -9.80 -9.51 -4.66
CA ALA A 105 -10.03 -10.95 -4.72
C ALA A 105 -8.98 -11.73 -3.91
N ILE A 106 -7.70 -11.37 -4.02
CA ILE A 106 -6.62 -11.97 -3.21
C ILE A 106 -6.89 -11.75 -1.72
N PHE A 107 -7.25 -10.52 -1.32
CA PHE A 107 -7.54 -10.23 0.08
C PHE A 107 -8.77 -10.98 0.62
N ARG A 108 -9.79 -11.23 -0.20
CA ARG A 108 -10.91 -12.11 0.18
C ARG A 108 -10.43 -13.52 0.48
N LEU A 109 -9.56 -14.09 -0.37
CA LEU A 109 -8.99 -15.42 -0.11
C LEU A 109 -8.20 -15.45 1.20
N LEU A 110 -7.41 -14.40 1.48
CA LEU A 110 -6.65 -14.29 2.73
C LEU A 110 -7.53 -14.11 3.98
N ILE A 111 -8.70 -13.49 3.85
CA ILE A 111 -9.68 -13.41 4.95
C ILE A 111 -10.32 -14.80 5.16
N GLU A 112 -10.74 -15.45 4.09
CA GLU A 112 -11.39 -16.76 4.15
C GLU A 112 -10.48 -17.87 4.70
N LEU A 113 -9.19 -17.88 4.32
CA LEU A 113 -8.19 -18.81 4.87
C LEU A 113 -8.21 -18.78 6.41
N ASN A 114 -8.18 -17.58 6.98
CA ASN A 114 -8.14 -17.38 8.43
C ASN A 114 -9.49 -17.70 9.11
N LYS A 115 -10.62 -17.57 8.40
CA LYS A 115 -11.94 -17.97 8.91
C LYS A 115 -12.08 -19.50 9.01
N VAL A 116 -11.54 -20.25 8.05
CA VAL A 116 -11.59 -21.72 8.06
C VAL A 116 -10.77 -22.28 9.22
N GLU A 117 -9.54 -21.82 9.38
CA GLU A 117 -8.66 -22.26 10.48
C GLU A 117 -9.26 -21.95 11.87
N GLN A 118 -9.99 -20.83 12.00
CA GLN A 118 -10.70 -20.49 13.23
C GLN A 118 -11.91 -21.39 13.52
N ARG A 119 -12.54 -21.98 12.50
CA ARG A 119 -13.67 -22.92 12.69
C ARG A 119 -13.18 -24.31 13.10
N GLU A 120 -12.03 -24.73 12.59
CA GLU A 120 -11.44 -26.03 12.92
C GLU A 120 -10.84 -26.08 14.33
N ARG A 121 -10.45 -24.93 14.89
CA ARG A 121 -9.91 -24.81 16.27
C ARG A 121 -10.96 -24.47 17.34
N ARG A 122 -12.26 -24.54 17.02
CA ARG A 122 -13.38 -24.42 17.98
C ARG A 122 -13.76 -25.77 18.55
#